data_AF-A0A8G2FE12-F1
#
_entry.id   AF-A0A8G2FE12-F1
#
_cell.length_a   1.000
_cell.length_b   1.000
_cell.length_c   1.000
_cell.angle_alpha   90.00
_cell.angle_beta   90.00
_cell.angle_gamma   90.00
#
_symmetry.space_group_name_H-M   'P 1'
#
loop_
_entity.id
_entity.type
_entity.pdbx_description
1 polymer ?
#
loop_
_entity_poly.entity_id
_entity_poly.type
_entity_poly.pdbx_seq_one_letter_code
_entity_poly.pdbx_strand_id
1 'polypeptide(L)'
;MIEELLAENGFVPDIDDDAFGEAYERCPAVQKSVIKNAVSFAYALAQNGTEPVMQTRRLGHVEHSISFERLEWALFAVDPRRFSLPALFSAMVQALVAKVGGIVVHVSGPVTDPFLFGCDFLSVHQVFTSDPRPLVELLAGSGPGICIDLAGLDLEYPRTLRPDPAGYGVELATPDSEYVQAYNAVTSDVSVVGRPYISYGGEPGQAPVVMAERLLGCWVWDVISPDTFRKCTSTFS
;
A
#
# COMPACT_ATOMS: atom_id res chain seq x y z
N MET A 1 -19.12 -8.14 -5.70
CA MET A 1 -17.70 -7.91 -5.38
C MET A 1 -17.17 -6.73 -6.20
N ILE A 2 -16.08 -6.06 -5.79
CA ILE A 2 -15.56 -4.91 -6.56
C ILE A 2 -15.22 -5.28 -8.00
N GLU A 3 -14.70 -6.49 -8.22
CA GLU A 3 -14.36 -7.00 -9.55
C GLU A 3 -15.59 -7.12 -10.47
N GLU A 4 -16.69 -7.65 -9.93
CA GLU A 4 -17.96 -7.78 -10.64
C GLU A 4 -18.52 -6.40 -11.03
N LEU A 5 -18.47 -5.44 -10.10
CA LEU A 5 -18.89 -4.06 -10.35
C LEU A 5 -18.10 -3.46 -11.51
N LEU A 6 -16.78 -3.63 -11.51
CA LEU A 6 -15.89 -3.07 -12.53
C LEU A 6 -16.15 -3.74 -13.89
N ALA A 7 -16.28 -5.07 -13.93
CA ALA A 7 -16.57 -5.82 -15.14
C ALA A 7 -17.95 -5.46 -15.74
N GLU A 8 -18.99 -5.36 -14.92
CA GLU A 8 -20.35 -4.98 -15.36
C GLU A 8 -20.42 -3.57 -15.97
N ASN A 9 -19.49 -2.69 -15.57
CA ASN A 9 -19.39 -1.32 -16.09
C ASN A 9 -18.32 -1.17 -17.19
N GLY A 10 -17.81 -2.28 -17.73
CA GLY A 10 -16.90 -2.29 -18.88
C GLY A 10 -15.45 -1.95 -18.56
N PHE A 11 -15.05 -1.92 -17.28
CA PHE A 11 -13.66 -1.81 -16.88
C PHE A 11 -13.01 -3.19 -16.92
N VAL A 12 -12.03 -3.33 -17.81
CA VAL A 12 -11.23 -4.56 -17.97
C VAL A 12 -9.84 -4.27 -17.40
N PRO A 13 -9.31 -5.09 -16.47
CA PRO A 13 -7.96 -4.89 -15.95
C PRO A 13 -6.94 -5.01 -17.08
N ASP A 14 -5.92 -4.15 -17.05
CA ASP A 14 -4.86 -4.14 -18.08
C ASP A 14 -3.85 -5.28 -17.87
N ILE A 15 -3.85 -5.88 -16.68
CA ILE A 15 -2.99 -6.99 -16.26
C ILE A 15 -3.89 -8.15 -15.84
N ASP A 16 -3.69 -9.32 -16.46
CA ASP A 16 -4.43 -10.54 -16.20
C ASP A 16 -3.66 -11.55 -15.31
N ASP A 17 -4.33 -12.64 -14.94
CA ASP A 17 -3.76 -13.70 -14.12
C ASP A 17 -2.53 -14.36 -14.76
N ASP A 18 -2.51 -14.45 -16.10
CA ASP A 18 -1.37 -15.00 -16.84
C ASP A 18 -0.15 -14.09 -16.68
N ALA A 19 -0.31 -12.77 -16.78
CA ALA A 19 0.75 -11.81 -16.53
C ALA A 19 1.29 -11.87 -15.09
N PHE A 20 0.42 -12.09 -14.09
CA PHE A 20 0.87 -12.32 -12.71
C PHE A 20 1.67 -13.62 -12.57
N GLY A 21 1.22 -14.72 -13.19
CA GLY A 21 1.92 -16.00 -13.19
C GLY A 21 3.30 -15.90 -13.86
N GLU A 22 3.40 -15.24 -15.01
CA GLU A 22 4.67 -15.01 -15.69
C GLU A 22 5.63 -14.14 -14.87
N ALA A 23 5.12 -13.07 -14.25
CA ALA A 23 5.91 -12.21 -13.39
C ALA A 23 6.42 -12.95 -12.16
N TYR A 24 5.60 -13.83 -11.57
CA TYR A 24 6.04 -14.72 -10.50
C TYR A 24 7.21 -15.57 -10.97
N GLU A 25 7.16 -16.23 -12.12
CA GLU A 25 8.27 -17.08 -12.58
C GLU A 25 9.54 -16.29 -12.94
N ARG A 26 9.40 -15.13 -13.59
CA ARG A 26 10.53 -14.30 -14.05
C ARG A 26 11.21 -13.50 -12.95
N CYS A 27 10.47 -13.11 -11.91
CA CYS A 27 11.01 -12.30 -10.83
C CYS A 27 12.11 -13.06 -10.05
N PRO A 28 13.34 -12.51 -9.94
CA PRO A 28 14.42 -13.15 -9.21
C PRO A 28 14.07 -13.43 -7.74
N ALA A 29 14.45 -14.61 -7.24
CA ALA A 29 14.14 -15.04 -5.87
C ALA A 29 14.60 -14.03 -4.80
N VAL A 30 15.73 -13.38 -5.03
CA VAL A 30 16.29 -12.37 -4.12
C VAL A 30 15.39 -11.12 -4.05
N GLN A 31 14.83 -10.67 -5.18
CA GLN A 31 13.90 -9.54 -5.24
C GLN A 31 12.56 -9.89 -4.58
N LYS A 32 12.05 -11.10 -4.82
CA LYS A 32 10.87 -11.62 -4.09
C LYS A 32 11.08 -11.61 -2.58
N SER A 33 12.27 -12.03 -2.12
CA SER A 33 12.62 -12.06 -0.70
C SER A 33 12.58 -10.67 -0.06
N VAL A 34 13.13 -9.65 -0.74
CA VAL A 34 13.08 -8.25 -0.30
C VAL A 34 11.63 -7.77 -0.12
N ILE A 35 10.77 -8.03 -1.11
CA ILE A 35 9.35 -7.63 -1.07
C ILE A 35 8.61 -8.36 0.06
N LYS A 36 8.77 -9.69 0.15
CA LYS A 36 8.14 -10.51 1.20
C LYS A 36 8.54 -10.06 2.60
N ASN A 37 9.82 -9.73 2.81
CA ASN A 37 10.30 -9.23 4.09
C ASN A 37 9.66 -7.88 4.44
N ALA A 38 9.66 -6.93 3.50
CA ALA A 38 9.04 -5.63 3.72
C ALA A 38 7.56 -5.74 4.10
N VAL A 39 6.80 -6.55 3.35
CA VAL A 39 5.37 -6.83 3.63
C VAL A 39 5.19 -7.48 5.00
N SER A 40 6.00 -8.48 5.35
CA SER A 40 5.91 -9.18 6.63
C SER A 40 6.18 -8.27 7.82
N PHE A 41 7.18 -7.39 7.72
CA PHE A 41 7.46 -6.38 8.74
C PHE A 41 6.34 -5.36 8.86
N ALA A 42 5.85 -4.81 7.74
CA ALA A 42 4.73 -3.88 7.75
C ALA A 42 3.48 -4.50 8.41
N TYR A 43 3.21 -5.77 8.11
CA TYR A 43 2.09 -6.51 8.69
C TYR A 43 2.28 -6.71 10.20
N ALA A 44 3.45 -7.21 10.62
CA ALA A 44 3.75 -7.45 12.04
C ALA A 44 3.60 -6.19 12.91
N LEU A 45 3.97 -5.03 12.38
CA LEU A 45 3.91 -3.77 13.12
C LEU A 45 2.50 -3.16 13.13
N ALA A 46 1.68 -3.43 12.11
CA ALA A 46 0.33 -2.90 11.97
C ALA A 46 -0.76 -3.72 12.71
N GLN A 47 -0.42 -4.90 13.25
CA GLN A 47 -1.39 -5.80 13.88
C GLN A 47 -2.07 -5.25 15.15
N ASN A 48 -1.48 -4.27 15.83
CA ASN A 48 -2.05 -3.65 17.03
C ASN A 48 -3.20 -2.69 16.64
N GLY A 49 -4.46 -3.10 16.86
CA GLY A 49 -5.65 -2.24 16.66
C GLY A 49 -6.67 -2.72 15.61
N THR A 50 -6.57 -3.97 15.16
CA THR A 50 -7.16 -4.52 13.92
C THR A 50 -8.65 -4.83 13.91
N GLU A 51 -9.38 -4.73 15.03
CA GLU A 51 -10.79 -5.09 15.06
C GLU A 51 -11.73 -3.88 14.90
N PRO A 52 -12.89 -4.04 14.23
CA PRO A 52 -13.98 -3.08 14.30
C PRO A 52 -14.34 -2.85 15.77
N VAL A 53 -14.15 -1.64 16.25
CA VAL A 53 -14.50 -1.29 17.63
C VAL A 53 -15.76 -0.46 17.59
N MET A 54 -16.77 -0.90 18.35
CA MET A 54 -17.82 -0.02 18.82
C MET A 54 -17.50 0.35 20.27
N GLN A 55 -17.30 1.64 20.53
CA GLN A 55 -17.12 2.16 21.88
C GLN A 55 -18.28 3.07 22.22
N THR A 56 -19.06 2.71 23.23
CA THR A 56 -20.09 3.57 23.80
C THR A 56 -19.60 4.14 25.13
N ARG A 57 -19.62 5.46 25.27
CA ARG A 57 -19.33 6.18 26.51
C ARG A 57 -20.56 6.96 26.94
N ARG A 58 -20.91 6.85 28.22
CA ARG A 58 -22.01 7.62 28.81
C ARG A 58 -21.50 8.92 29.41
N LEU A 59 -22.00 10.04 28.92
CA LEU A 59 -21.70 11.40 29.37
C LEU A 59 -22.97 11.99 30.00
N GLY A 60 -23.25 11.61 31.26
CA GLY A 60 -24.47 11.99 31.97
C GLY A 60 -25.73 11.33 31.39
N HIS A 61 -26.61 12.14 30.80
CA HIS A 61 -27.84 11.68 30.12
C HIS A 61 -27.64 11.41 28.62
N VAL A 62 -26.45 11.68 28.08
CA VAL A 62 -26.12 11.49 26.66
C VAL A 62 -25.25 10.24 26.52
N GLU A 63 -25.59 9.38 25.59
CA GLU A 63 -24.76 8.28 25.13
C GLU A 63 -23.99 8.70 23.89
N HIS A 64 -22.66 8.58 23.94
CA HIS A 64 -21.78 8.81 22.80
C HIS A 64 -21.26 7.47 22.30
N SER A 65 -21.68 7.08 21.12
CA SER A 65 -21.22 5.85 20.45
C SER A 65 -20.30 6.19 19.29
N ILE A 66 -19.14 5.56 19.26
CA ILE A 66 -18.17 5.62 18.16
C ILE A 66 -18.07 4.23 17.55
N SER A 67 -18.31 4.10 16.25
CA SER A 67 -18.09 2.87 15.50
C SER A 67 -17.01 3.06 14.44
N PHE A 68 -16.17 2.04 14.29
CA PHE A 68 -15.18 1.95 13.22
C PHE A 68 -15.50 0.77 12.31
N GLU A 69 -15.89 1.06 11.07
CA GLU A 69 -16.21 0.07 10.04
C GLU A 69 -15.10 0.01 9.00
N ARG A 70 -14.91 -1.14 8.35
CA ARG A 70 -14.04 -1.25 7.17
C ARG A 70 -14.59 -0.41 6.02
N LEU A 71 -13.70 0.04 5.12
CA LEU A 71 -14.11 0.59 3.84
C LEU A 71 -14.44 -0.52 2.83
N GLU A 72 -15.32 -0.21 1.87
CA GLU A 72 -15.69 -1.15 0.80
C GLU A 72 -14.56 -1.28 -0.22
N TRP A 73 -13.80 -0.20 -0.44
CA TRP A 73 -12.72 -0.18 -1.40
C TRP A 73 -11.60 0.79 -1.04
N ALA A 74 -10.40 0.50 -1.55
CA ALA A 74 -9.26 1.41 -1.55
C ALA A 74 -8.62 1.40 -2.94
N LEU A 75 -8.43 2.58 -3.51
CA LEU A 75 -7.70 2.77 -4.77
C LEU A 75 -6.31 3.32 -4.48
N PHE A 76 -5.28 2.65 -4.97
CA PHE A 76 -3.90 3.11 -4.89
C PHE A 76 -3.44 3.54 -6.29
N ALA A 77 -3.25 4.84 -6.50
CA ALA A 77 -2.55 5.35 -7.68
C ALA A 77 -1.06 5.38 -7.37
N VAL A 78 -0.28 4.56 -8.04
CA VAL A 78 1.14 4.33 -7.73
C VAL A 78 2.04 4.64 -8.91
N ASP A 79 3.22 5.16 -8.61
CA ASP A 79 4.30 5.29 -9.57
C ASP A 79 5.58 4.74 -8.93
N PRO A 80 6.11 3.59 -9.41
CA PRO A 80 7.38 3.04 -8.94
C PRO A 80 8.57 3.99 -9.06
N ARG A 81 8.45 5.09 -9.82
CA ARG A 81 9.48 6.13 -9.91
C ARG A 81 9.44 7.15 -8.78
N ARG A 82 8.35 7.19 -8.01
CA ARG A 82 8.16 8.13 -6.90
C ARG A 82 8.37 7.47 -5.55
N PHE A 83 7.97 6.20 -5.42
CA PHE A 83 8.11 5.41 -4.21
C PHE A 83 8.71 4.05 -4.54
N SER A 84 9.60 3.57 -3.66
CA SER A 84 10.15 2.22 -3.79
C SER A 84 9.07 1.15 -3.63
N LEU A 85 9.21 0.02 -4.32
CA LEU A 85 8.27 -1.10 -4.22
C LEU A 85 8.00 -1.54 -2.77
N PRO A 86 9.01 -1.66 -1.88
CA PRO A 86 8.77 -1.93 -0.47
C PRO A 86 7.85 -0.91 0.22
N ALA A 87 7.99 0.38 -0.08
CA ALA A 87 7.15 1.43 0.50
C ALA A 87 5.71 1.34 -0.04
N LEU A 88 5.54 1.17 -1.35
CA LEU A 88 4.22 0.99 -1.98
C LEU A 88 3.46 -0.18 -1.36
N PHE A 89 4.10 -1.35 -1.26
CA PHE A 89 3.47 -2.54 -0.70
C PHE A 89 3.22 -2.42 0.80
N SER A 90 4.10 -1.77 1.56
CA SER A 90 3.86 -1.50 2.99
C SER A 90 2.63 -0.62 3.22
N ALA A 91 2.35 0.33 2.32
CA ALA A 91 1.13 1.15 2.37
C ALA A 91 -0.13 0.31 2.08
N MET A 92 -0.07 -0.58 1.09
CA MET A 92 -1.17 -1.49 0.76
C MET A 92 -1.48 -2.48 1.90
N VAL A 93 -0.45 -2.94 2.62
CA VAL A 93 -0.62 -3.79 3.81
C VAL A 93 -1.51 -3.13 4.87
N GLN A 94 -1.48 -1.80 5.02
CA GLN A 94 -2.35 -1.10 5.97
C GLN A 94 -3.84 -1.28 5.62
N ALA A 95 -4.19 -1.29 4.33
CA ALA A 95 -5.55 -1.57 3.86
C ALA A 95 -5.96 -3.03 4.10
N LEU A 96 -5.04 -3.98 3.89
CA LEU A 96 -5.28 -5.40 4.19
C LEU A 96 -5.52 -5.64 5.68
N VAL A 97 -4.70 -5.03 6.54
CA VAL A 97 -4.81 -5.08 8.00
C VAL A 97 -6.15 -4.48 8.46
N ALA A 98 -6.61 -3.42 7.79
CA ALA A 98 -7.94 -2.83 8.02
C ALA A 98 -9.10 -3.61 7.41
N LYS A 99 -8.83 -4.70 6.68
CA LYS A 99 -9.81 -5.59 6.04
C LYS A 99 -10.72 -4.87 5.05
N VAL A 100 -10.18 -3.95 4.26
CA VAL A 100 -10.92 -3.27 3.19
C VAL A 100 -11.54 -4.30 2.23
N GLY A 101 -12.75 -4.02 1.74
CA GLY A 101 -13.53 -4.93 0.90
C GLY A 101 -12.88 -5.26 -0.45
N GLY A 102 -12.06 -4.36 -1.00
CA GLY A 102 -11.28 -4.59 -2.20
C GLY A 102 -10.17 -3.56 -2.41
N ILE A 103 -9.06 -3.98 -2.99
CA ILE A 103 -7.92 -3.11 -3.33
C ILE A 103 -7.77 -3.06 -4.84
N VAL A 104 -7.84 -1.85 -5.39
CA VAL A 104 -7.63 -1.58 -6.82
C VAL A 104 -6.38 -0.73 -6.97
N VAL A 105 -5.53 -1.05 -7.95
CA VAL A 105 -4.29 -0.34 -8.19
C VAL A 105 -4.33 0.30 -9.57
N HIS A 106 -4.00 1.58 -9.66
CA HIS A 106 -3.62 2.24 -10.89
C HIS A 106 -2.11 2.46 -10.89
N VAL A 107 -1.42 2.13 -11.98
CA VAL A 107 0.03 2.36 -12.14
C VAL A 107 0.31 3.32 -13.29
N SER A 108 0.92 4.47 -12.98
CA SER A 108 1.33 5.48 -13.98
C SER A 108 2.80 5.35 -14.42
N GLY A 109 3.55 4.44 -13.79
CA GLY A 109 4.98 4.20 -14.01
C GLY A 109 5.28 2.87 -14.69
N PRO A 110 6.55 2.38 -14.62
CA PRO A 110 6.93 1.13 -15.24
C PRO A 110 6.27 -0.07 -14.56
N VAL A 111 5.68 -0.95 -15.35
CA VAL A 111 5.16 -2.24 -14.88
C VAL A 111 6.29 -3.26 -14.97
N THR A 112 6.83 -3.65 -13.83
CA THR A 112 7.99 -4.57 -13.73
C THR A 112 7.58 -5.88 -13.07
N ASP A 113 8.32 -6.97 -13.34
CA ASP A 113 8.04 -8.27 -12.71
C ASP A 113 7.98 -8.20 -11.16
N PRO A 114 8.86 -7.44 -10.46
CA PRO A 114 8.76 -7.29 -9.02
C PRO A 114 7.52 -6.51 -8.56
N PHE A 115 7.05 -5.54 -9.36
CA PHE A 115 5.81 -4.83 -9.08
C PHE A 115 4.61 -5.78 -9.18
N LEU A 116 4.50 -6.51 -10.29
CA LEU A 116 3.42 -7.47 -10.51
C LEU A 116 3.43 -8.60 -9.48
N PHE A 117 4.61 -9.14 -9.15
CA PHE A 117 4.78 -10.12 -8.08
C PHE A 117 4.24 -9.58 -6.73
N GLY A 118 4.52 -8.33 -6.37
CA GLY A 118 4.04 -7.78 -5.11
C GLY A 118 2.54 -7.49 -5.11
N CYS A 119 1.95 -7.09 -6.23
CA CYS A 119 0.50 -6.97 -6.38
C CYS A 119 -0.21 -8.32 -6.20
N ASP A 120 0.29 -9.37 -6.85
CA ASP A 120 -0.21 -10.75 -6.69
C ASP A 120 -0.04 -11.25 -5.25
N PHE A 121 1.15 -11.05 -4.67
CA PHE A 121 1.44 -11.46 -3.29
C PHE A 121 0.52 -10.82 -2.24
N LEU A 122 0.02 -9.61 -2.52
CA LEU A 122 -0.94 -8.91 -1.67
C LEU A 122 -2.41 -9.16 -2.06
N SER A 123 -2.66 -10.00 -3.06
CA SER A 123 -3.99 -10.25 -3.61
C SER A 123 -4.74 -8.97 -3.99
N VAL A 124 -4.03 -8.05 -4.67
CA VAL A 124 -4.65 -6.89 -5.32
C VAL A 124 -5.67 -7.41 -6.33
N HIS A 125 -6.89 -6.87 -6.29
CA HIS A 125 -8.00 -7.42 -7.07
C HIS A 125 -7.85 -7.09 -8.56
N GLN A 126 -7.49 -5.84 -8.87
CA GLN A 126 -7.33 -5.37 -10.25
C GLN A 126 -6.23 -4.33 -10.36
N VAL A 127 -5.47 -4.40 -11.44
CA VAL A 127 -4.40 -3.45 -11.79
C VAL A 127 -4.71 -2.80 -13.13
N PHE A 128 -4.68 -1.48 -13.15
CA PHE A 128 -4.98 -0.64 -14.31
C PHE A 128 -3.79 0.28 -14.62
N THR A 129 -3.59 0.55 -15.91
CA THR A 129 -2.62 1.51 -16.44
C THR A 129 -3.31 2.71 -17.10
N SER A 130 -4.58 2.55 -17.48
CA SER A 130 -5.46 3.60 -17.98
C SER A 130 -5.81 4.65 -16.91
N ASP A 131 -6.29 5.83 -17.34
CA ASP A 131 -6.66 6.94 -16.45
C ASP A 131 -7.60 6.45 -15.32
N PRO A 132 -7.23 6.64 -14.03
CA PRO A 132 -8.02 6.15 -12.91
C PRO A 132 -9.27 6.99 -12.62
N ARG A 133 -9.45 8.17 -13.22
CA ARG A 133 -10.58 9.06 -12.87
C ARG A 133 -11.97 8.43 -13.11
N PRO A 134 -12.26 7.81 -14.27
CA PRO A 134 -13.55 7.14 -14.48
C PRO A 134 -13.78 5.99 -13.50
N LEU A 135 -12.69 5.31 -13.11
CA LEU A 135 -12.73 4.24 -12.11
C LEU A 135 -13.06 4.80 -10.71
N VAL A 136 -12.45 5.92 -10.30
CA VAL A 136 -12.75 6.60 -9.03
C VAL A 136 -14.21 7.05 -8.98
N GLU A 137 -14.74 7.60 -10.08
CA GLU A 137 -16.14 8.01 -10.18
C GLU A 137 -17.11 6.84 -9.98
N LEU A 138 -16.83 5.69 -10.62
CA LEU A 138 -17.62 4.48 -10.44
C LEU A 138 -17.54 3.94 -9.00
N LEU A 139 -16.33 3.87 -8.45
CA LEU A 139 -16.09 3.36 -7.10
C LEU A 139 -16.77 4.24 -6.05
N ALA A 140 -16.76 5.55 -6.21
CA ALA A 140 -17.48 6.50 -5.34
C ALA A 140 -18.99 6.19 -5.24
N GLY A 141 -19.59 5.64 -6.29
CA GLY A 141 -20.99 5.21 -6.30
C GLY A 141 -21.26 3.87 -5.59
N SER A 142 -20.24 3.07 -5.31
CA SER A 142 -20.38 1.70 -4.78
C SER A 142 -20.40 1.62 -3.25
N GLY A 143 -19.86 2.63 -2.56
CA GLY A 143 -19.77 2.65 -1.10
C GLY A 143 -18.63 3.52 -0.59
N PRO A 144 -18.46 3.61 0.74
CA PRO A 144 -17.38 4.38 1.33
C PRO A 144 -16.03 3.77 0.97
N GLY A 145 -15.16 4.57 0.36
CA GLY A 145 -13.77 4.20 0.09
C GLY A 145 -12.80 5.35 0.24
N ILE A 146 -11.56 5.11 -0.18
CA ILE A 146 -10.43 6.03 -0.07
C ILE A 146 -9.52 5.92 -1.30
N CYS A 147 -8.99 7.06 -1.74
CA CYS A 147 -7.92 7.13 -2.72
C CYS A 147 -6.58 7.41 -2.04
N ILE A 148 -5.55 6.63 -2.36
CA ILE A 148 -4.17 6.85 -1.95
C ILE A 148 -3.39 7.23 -3.20
N ASP A 149 -3.07 8.51 -3.34
CA ASP A 149 -2.41 9.08 -4.52
C ASP A 149 -0.91 9.22 -4.27
N LEU A 150 -0.17 8.15 -4.59
CA LEU A 150 1.29 8.05 -4.55
C LEU A 150 1.91 8.41 -5.89
N ALA A 151 1.13 8.40 -6.97
CA ALA A 151 1.54 8.84 -8.30
C ALA A 151 1.53 10.37 -8.44
N GLY A 152 0.73 11.10 -7.64
CA GLY A 152 0.53 12.54 -7.75
C GLY A 152 -0.31 12.92 -8.95
N LEU A 153 -1.40 12.19 -9.17
CA LEU A 153 -2.34 12.43 -10.26
C LEU A 153 -3.42 13.46 -9.92
N ASP A 154 -3.40 13.96 -8.68
CA ASP A 154 -4.36 14.90 -8.13
C ASP A 154 -5.80 14.37 -8.22
N LEU A 155 -6.01 13.14 -7.73
CA LEU A 155 -7.31 12.48 -7.77
C LEU A 155 -8.39 13.28 -7.03
N GLU A 156 -9.46 13.65 -7.74
CA GLU A 156 -10.58 14.40 -7.19
C GLU A 156 -11.57 13.47 -6.48
N TYR A 157 -11.27 13.13 -5.22
CA TYR A 157 -12.20 12.39 -4.36
C TYR A 157 -12.12 12.90 -2.90
N PRO A 158 -13.25 13.05 -2.17
CA PRO A 158 -13.26 13.70 -0.85
C PRO A 158 -12.31 13.08 0.18
N ARG A 159 -12.13 11.76 0.14
CA ARG A 159 -11.20 11.03 1.02
C ARG A 159 -9.99 10.58 0.22
N THR A 160 -9.12 11.53 -0.12
CA THR A 160 -7.86 11.28 -0.83
C THR A 160 -6.66 11.64 0.03
N LEU A 161 -5.70 10.72 0.18
CA LEU A 161 -4.41 10.98 0.82
C LEU A 161 -3.30 11.09 -0.20
N ARG A 162 -2.41 12.06 0.02
CA ARG A 162 -1.26 12.38 -0.84
C ARG A 162 0.01 12.45 0.01
N PRO A 163 0.61 11.31 0.40
CA PRO A 163 1.91 11.31 1.05
C PRO A 163 2.98 11.98 0.18
N ASP A 164 3.85 12.78 0.78
CA ASP A 164 4.96 13.44 0.08
C ASP A 164 6.11 12.45 -0.18
N PRO A 165 6.49 12.18 -1.45
CA PRO A 165 7.60 11.28 -1.78
C PRO A 165 8.93 11.66 -1.12
N ALA A 166 9.15 12.95 -0.82
CA ALA A 166 10.39 13.42 -0.18
C ALA A 166 10.61 12.83 1.23
N GLY A 167 9.54 12.35 1.88
CA GLY A 167 9.60 11.66 3.17
C GLY A 167 10.05 10.20 3.11
N TYR A 168 10.12 9.58 1.92
CA TYR A 168 10.25 8.13 1.74
C TYR A 168 11.51 7.72 0.97
N GLY A 169 12.59 8.47 1.19
CA GLY A 169 13.91 8.12 0.64
C GLY A 169 14.44 6.79 1.18
N VAL A 170 15.47 6.29 0.53
CA VAL A 170 16.06 4.99 0.79
C VAL A 170 17.54 5.17 1.13
N GLU A 171 18.04 4.49 2.16
CA GLU A 171 19.46 4.45 2.49
C GLU A 171 19.94 3.01 2.65
N LEU A 172 21.05 2.71 1.98
CA LEU A 172 21.73 1.41 2.04
C LEU A 172 23.05 1.60 2.77
N ALA A 173 23.22 0.95 3.91
CA ALA A 173 24.44 1.01 4.72
C ALA A 173 25.15 -0.35 4.76
N THR A 174 25.21 -1.07 3.64
CA THR A 174 25.74 -2.45 3.56
C THR A 174 26.87 -2.61 2.56
N PRO A 175 27.79 -3.59 2.77
CA PRO A 175 28.81 -3.96 1.80
C PRO A 175 28.21 -4.65 0.56
N ASP A 176 28.92 -4.60 -0.56
CA ASP A 176 28.49 -5.21 -1.83
C ASP A 176 28.07 -6.68 -1.66
N SER A 177 26.83 -7.00 -2.04
CA SER A 177 26.26 -8.36 -2.02
C SER A 177 25.16 -8.52 -3.07
N GLU A 178 24.78 -9.76 -3.38
CA GLU A 178 23.68 -10.07 -4.31
C GLU A 178 22.34 -9.45 -3.88
N TYR A 179 22.14 -9.30 -2.57
CA TYR A 179 20.94 -8.67 -2.03
C TYR A 179 20.96 -7.14 -2.16
N VAL A 180 22.12 -6.51 -2.07
CA VAL A 180 22.27 -5.07 -2.34
C VAL A 180 21.98 -4.78 -3.82
N GLN A 181 22.43 -5.65 -4.72
CA GLN A 181 22.11 -5.54 -6.15
C GLN A 181 20.62 -5.76 -6.43
N ALA A 182 20.02 -6.78 -5.84
CA ALA A 182 18.58 -7.02 -5.95
C ALA A 182 17.75 -5.86 -5.37
N TYR A 183 18.23 -5.27 -4.28
CA TYR A 183 17.61 -4.10 -3.69
C TYR A 183 17.70 -2.87 -4.59
N ASN A 184 18.88 -2.59 -5.14
CA ASN A 184 19.06 -1.55 -6.14
C ASN A 184 18.12 -1.77 -7.31
N ALA A 185 17.91 -3.01 -7.78
CA ALA A 185 16.98 -3.28 -8.87
C ALA A 185 15.50 -2.99 -8.53
N VAL A 186 15.06 -3.14 -7.27
CA VAL A 186 13.67 -2.84 -6.86
C VAL A 186 13.48 -1.38 -6.40
N THR A 187 14.55 -0.61 -6.35
CA THR A 187 14.55 0.80 -5.93
C THR A 187 15.19 1.76 -6.94
N SER A 188 15.79 1.24 -8.01
CA SER A 188 16.57 1.99 -9.02
C SER A 188 15.73 3.00 -9.78
N ASP A 189 14.44 2.71 -9.92
CA ASP A 189 13.54 3.58 -10.68
C ASP A 189 13.10 4.81 -9.87
N VAL A 190 13.35 4.82 -8.54
CA VAL A 190 12.97 5.92 -7.65
C VAL A 190 13.83 7.15 -7.94
N SER A 191 13.22 8.15 -8.59
CA SER A 191 13.84 9.40 -9.00
C SER A 191 14.07 10.41 -7.87
N VAL A 192 13.53 10.16 -6.67
CA VAL A 192 13.55 11.09 -5.54
C VAL A 192 14.55 10.63 -4.48
N VAL A 193 15.64 11.39 -4.31
CA VAL A 193 16.54 11.26 -3.16
C VAL A 193 15.89 11.97 -1.97
N GLY A 194 14.96 11.28 -1.31
CA GLY A 194 14.26 11.77 -0.12
C GLY A 194 15.06 11.61 1.18
N ARG A 195 14.48 12.02 2.31
CA ARG A 195 15.01 11.65 3.63
C ARG A 195 14.98 10.13 3.77
N PRO A 196 16.05 9.47 4.24
CA PRO A 196 16.01 8.02 4.34
C PRO A 196 14.89 7.60 5.28
N TYR A 197 14.17 6.57 4.89
CA TYR A 197 12.99 6.09 5.58
C TYR A 197 13.09 4.60 5.81
N ILE A 198 13.60 3.90 4.80
CA ILE A 198 13.99 2.50 4.92
C ILE A 198 15.52 2.46 4.95
N SER A 199 16.08 1.84 5.99
CA SER A 199 17.49 1.50 6.07
C SER A 199 17.63 -0.01 5.99
N TYR A 200 18.67 -0.46 5.30
CA TYR A 200 19.00 -1.88 5.17
C TYR A 200 20.32 -2.17 5.88
N GLY A 201 20.30 -3.16 6.76
CA GLY A 201 21.48 -3.63 7.51
C GLY A 201 21.57 -5.16 7.50
N GLY A 202 22.79 -5.70 7.59
CA GLY A 202 23.01 -7.14 7.61
C GLY A 202 24.49 -7.50 7.42
N GLU A 203 24.86 -8.70 7.84
CA GLU A 203 26.20 -9.23 7.55
C GLU A 203 26.31 -9.63 6.06
N PRO A 204 27.52 -9.58 5.47
CA PRO A 204 27.75 -10.07 4.11
C PRO A 204 27.20 -11.49 3.91
N GLY A 205 26.40 -11.70 2.85
CA GLY A 205 25.82 -13.01 2.52
C GLY A 205 24.50 -13.34 3.24
N GLN A 206 24.00 -12.46 4.11
CA GLN A 206 22.64 -12.55 4.64
C GLN A 206 21.67 -11.64 3.88
N ALA A 207 20.39 -12.02 3.89
CA ALA A 207 19.35 -11.13 3.39
C ALA A 207 19.34 -9.84 4.24
N PRO A 208 19.46 -8.66 3.62
CA PRO A 208 19.53 -7.41 4.35
C PRO A 208 18.19 -7.20 5.05
N VAL A 209 18.28 -6.96 6.36
CA VAL A 209 17.13 -6.68 7.20
C VAL A 209 16.68 -5.26 6.90
N VAL A 210 15.39 -5.13 6.59
CA VAL A 210 14.69 -3.86 6.46
C VAL A 210 14.58 -3.25 7.85
N MET A 211 15.52 -2.41 8.26
CA MET A 211 15.48 -1.71 9.55
C MET A 211 16.07 -0.31 9.46
N ALA A 212 15.23 0.70 9.70
CA ALA A 212 15.71 1.98 10.22
C ALA A 212 15.52 2.00 11.74
N GLU A 213 16.61 2.16 12.48
CA GLU A 213 16.66 2.17 13.95
C GLU A 213 15.75 3.25 14.58
N ARG A 214 15.48 4.35 13.86
CA ARG A 214 14.49 5.38 14.23
C ARG A 214 13.02 4.94 14.15
N LEU A 215 12.69 3.89 13.39
CA LEU A 215 11.33 3.32 13.26
C LEU A 215 10.97 2.32 14.37
N LEU A 216 11.93 1.96 15.24
CA LEU A 216 11.65 1.25 16.49
C LEU A 216 11.20 2.20 17.62
N GLY A 217 11.07 3.51 17.34
CA GLY A 217 10.79 4.52 18.36
C GLY A 217 10.07 5.80 17.93
N CYS A 218 9.94 6.15 16.64
CA CYS A 218 9.13 7.29 16.14
C CYS A 218 8.78 7.03 14.65
N TRP A 219 7.51 6.78 14.34
CA TRP A 219 7.07 6.41 12.99
C TRP A 219 6.89 7.63 12.08
N VAL A 220 7.12 7.48 10.77
CA VAL A 220 6.68 8.41 9.72
C VAL A 220 5.82 7.65 8.69
N TRP A 221 5.03 6.68 9.17
CA TRP A 221 3.76 6.28 8.53
C TRP A 221 2.58 7.00 9.21
N ASP A 222 2.78 8.19 9.79
CA ASP A 222 1.72 8.99 10.44
C ASP A 222 0.55 9.32 9.50
N VAL A 223 0.76 9.22 8.18
CA VAL A 223 -0.25 9.55 7.15
C VAL A 223 -1.12 8.35 6.76
N ILE A 224 -0.54 7.15 6.68
CA ILE A 224 -1.26 5.93 6.28
C ILE A 224 -1.10 4.88 7.37
N SER A 225 -2.17 4.69 8.13
CA SER A 225 -2.30 3.65 9.16
C SER A 225 -3.50 2.76 8.84
N PRO A 226 -3.77 1.68 9.60
CA PRO A 226 -5.01 0.93 9.40
C PRO A 226 -6.27 1.79 9.60
N ASP A 227 -6.22 2.79 10.49
CA ASP A 227 -7.34 3.71 10.75
C ASP A 227 -7.67 4.60 9.55
N THR A 228 -6.67 4.91 8.72
CA THR A 228 -6.85 5.57 7.42
C THR A 228 -7.86 4.85 6.53
N PHE A 229 -8.02 3.54 6.69
CA PHE A 229 -8.92 2.69 5.91
C PHE A 229 -10.20 2.31 6.66
N ARG A 230 -10.59 3.10 7.66
CA ARG A 230 -11.82 2.89 8.45
C ARG A 230 -12.80 4.03 8.32
N LYS A 231 -14.09 3.72 8.24
CA LYS A 231 -15.16 4.70 8.39
C LYS A 231 -15.46 4.85 9.88
N CYS A 232 -15.18 6.03 10.44
CA CYS A 232 -15.53 6.37 11.81
C CYS A 232 -16.90 7.06 11.83
N THR A 233 -17.87 6.51 12.57
CA THR A 233 -19.17 7.13 12.78
C THR A 233 -19.34 7.45 14.26
N SER A 234 -19.71 8.69 14.57
CA SER A 234 -19.95 9.16 15.94
C SER A 234 -21.40 9.59 16.08
N THR A 235 -22.14 8.96 16.99
CA THR A 235 -23.55 9.26 17.26
C THR A 235 -23.76 9.66 18.71
N PHE A 236 -24.64 10.65 18.93
CA PHE A 236 -25.11 11.05 20.26
C PHE A 236 -26.59 10.72 20.38
N SER A 237 -26.98 10.04 21.46
CA SER A 237 -28.37 9.66 21.76
C SER A 237 -28.74 9.92 23.21
#